data_AF-S4REZ7-F1
#
_entry.id   AF-S4REZ7-F1
#
_cell.length_a   1.000
_cell.length_b   1.000
_cell.length_c   1.000
_cell.angle_alpha   90.00
_cell.angle_beta   90.00
_cell.angle_gamma   90.00
#
_symmetry.space_group_name_H-M   'P 1'
#
loop_
_entity.id
_entity.type
_entity.pdbx_description
1 polymer ?
#
loop_
_entity_poly.entity_id
_entity_poly.type
_entity_poly.pdbx_seq_one_letter_code
_entity_poly.pdbx_strand_id
1 'polypeptide(L)'
;EARELVLKAQILAGGRGKGSFSSGLKGGVHLTKDPQVVKDLSAKMLGFNLVTKQTPKEGVCVQKVMIAEALDISRETYLAILMDRTFNGPVLVGSPCGGMDIEEVAKNSPELIFKEAIDIVEGIKDQQALQMAKNLGFKGKLEKQ
;
A
#
# COMPACT_ATOMS: atom_id res chain seq x y z
N GLU A 1 -21.77 -3.45 -12.82
CA GLU A 1 -20.98 -2.24 -13.10
C GLU A 1 -20.38 -1.74 -11.80
N ALA A 2 -19.14 -1.23 -11.83
CA ALA A 2 -18.48 -0.70 -10.64
C ALA A 2 -19.17 0.60 -10.18
N ARG A 3 -19.48 0.71 -8.89
CA ARG A 3 -20.18 1.88 -8.32
C ARG A 3 -19.26 3.09 -8.11
N GLU A 4 -17.97 2.83 -7.96
CA GLU A 4 -16.93 3.84 -7.78
C GLU A 4 -15.63 3.32 -8.41
N LEU A 5 -14.82 4.22 -8.91
CA LEU A 5 -13.58 3.94 -9.62
C LEU A 5 -12.42 4.57 -8.88
N VAL A 6 -11.29 3.86 -8.85
CA VAL A 6 -10.01 4.38 -8.37
C VAL A 6 -9.02 4.48 -9.52
N LEU A 7 -8.46 5.68 -9.70
CA LEU A 7 -7.40 5.98 -10.67
C LEU A 7 -6.06 6.05 -9.94
N LYS A 8 -5.08 5.25 -10.34
CA LYS A 8 -3.76 5.16 -9.70
C LYS A 8 -2.63 5.32 -10.71
N ALA A 9 -1.79 6.33 -10.51
CA ALA A 9 -0.56 6.52 -11.27
C ALA A 9 0.40 5.33 -11.07
N GLN A 10 0.97 4.83 -12.17
CA GLN A 10 1.90 3.70 -12.17
C GLN A 10 3.34 4.21 -12.27
N ILE A 11 4.02 4.26 -11.12
CA ILE A 11 5.45 4.54 -11.00
C ILE A 11 6.06 3.56 -9.99
N LEU A 12 7.36 3.32 -10.11
CA LEU A 12 8.13 2.46 -9.20
C LEU A 12 8.57 3.24 -7.93
N ALA A 13 7.65 3.99 -7.34
CA ALA A 13 7.87 4.72 -6.09
C ALA A 13 6.59 4.68 -5.23
N GLY A 14 6.75 4.62 -3.91
CA GLY A 14 5.66 4.72 -2.94
C GLY A 14 5.21 6.17 -2.74
N GLY A 15 4.35 6.41 -1.74
CA GLY A 15 3.90 7.76 -1.38
C GLY A 15 3.02 8.47 -2.42
N ARG A 16 2.54 7.78 -3.46
CA ARG A 16 1.77 8.33 -4.58
C ARG A 16 0.56 9.17 -4.14
N GLY A 17 -0.19 8.73 -3.14
CA GLY A 17 -1.38 9.45 -2.65
C GLY A 17 -1.09 10.87 -2.15
N LYS A 18 0.10 11.11 -1.59
CA LYS A 18 0.56 12.42 -1.11
C LYS A 18 1.45 13.16 -2.12
N GLY A 19 1.63 12.61 -3.32
CA GLY A 19 2.48 13.18 -4.35
C GLY A 19 1.87 14.39 -5.04
N SER A 20 2.63 15.06 -5.90
CA SER A 20 2.18 16.19 -6.72
C SER A 20 2.73 16.08 -8.14
N PHE A 21 1.90 16.38 -9.12
CA PHE A 21 2.28 16.36 -10.53
C PHE A 21 2.80 17.70 -11.00
N SER A 22 3.69 17.66 -11.99
CA SER A 22 4.11 18.84 -12.77
C SER A 22 2.96 19.53 -13.53
N SER A 23 1.83 18.83 -13.77
CA SER A 23 0.59 19.43 -14.30
C SER A 23 -0.16 20.32 -13.29
N GLY A 24 0.26 20.33 -12.01
CA GLY A 24 -0.45 20.99 -10.91
C GLY A 24 -1.47 20.10 -10.20
N LEU A 25 -1.75 18.89 -10.71
CA LEU A 25 -2.62 17.92 -10.02
C LEU A 25 -1.96 17.45 -8.71
N LYS A 26 -2.73 17.41 -7.62
CA LYS A 26 -2.29 16.86 -6.32
C LYS A 26 -2.80 15.44 -6.14
N GLY A 27 -1.94 14.55 -5.65
CA GLY A 27 -2.22 13.14 -5.40
C GLY A 27 -2.15 12.27 -6.66
N GLY A 28 -1.48 11.12 -6.56
CA GLY A 28 -1.39 10.09 -7.60
C GLY A 28 -2.44 8.97 -7.47
N VAL A 29 -3.38 9.10 -6.53
CA VAL A 29 -4.49 8.17 -6.30
C VAL A 29 -5.77 8.99 -6.11
N HIS A 30 -6.78 8.75 -6.94
CA HIS A 30 -8.05 9.50 -6.94
C HIS A 30 -9.25 8.56 -7.01
N LEU A 31 -10.33 8.90 -6.31
CA LEU A 31 -11.61 8.19 -6.33
C LEU A 31 -12.64 9.03 -7.09
N THR A 32 -13.47 8.39 -7.91
CA THR A 32 -14.58 9.06 -8.60
C THR A 32 -15.68 8.07 -8.93
N LYS A 33 -16.93 8.53 -8.89
CA LYS A 33 -18.11 7.78 -9.39
C LYS A 33 -18.44 8.13 -10.84
N ASP A 34 -17.84 9.19 -11.37
CA ASP A 34 -18.06 9.68 -12.72
C ASP A 34 -16.92 9.23 -13.65
N PRO A 35 -17.20 8.41 -14.68
CA PRO A 35 -16.23 8.04 -15.71
C PRO A 35 -15.63 9.22 -16.47
N GLN A 36 -16.34 10.33 -16.63
CA GLN A 36 -15.83 11.51 -17.34
C GLN A 36 -14.66 12.14 -16.57
N VAL A 37 -14.75 12.19 -15.24
CA VAL A 37 -13.67 12.66 -14.35
C VAL A 37 -12.41 11.81 -14.49
N VAL A 38 -12.55 10.51 -14.79
CA VAL A 38 -11.40 9.61 -15.01
C VAL A 38 -10.58 10.08 -16.21
N LYS A 39 -11.23 10.51 -17.30
CA LYS A 39 -10.55 11.03 -18.50
C LYS A 39 -9.77 12.30 -18.18
N ASP A 40 -10.38 13.24 -17.47
CA ASP A 40 -9.77 14.52 -17.13
C ASP A 40 -8.58 14.37 -16.17
N LEU A 41 -8.71 13.47 -15.17
CA LEU A 41 -7.61 13.15 -14.27
C LEU A 41 -6.48 12.43 -15.00
N SER A 42 -6.80 11.45 -15.86
CA SER A 42 -5.79 10.72 -16.64
C SER A 42 -4.99 11.65 -17.55
N ALA A 43 -5.63 12.64 -18.16
CA ALA A 43 -4.97 13.65 -18.99
C ALA A 43 -3.98 14.53 -18.20
N LYS A 44 -4.21 14.72 -16.89
CA LYS A 44 -3.31 15.47 -16.00
C LYS A 44 -2.24 14.59 -15.35
N MET A 45 -2.35 13.26 -15.47
CA MET A 45 -1.36 12.31 -14.98
C MET A 45 -0.40 11.88 -16.08
N LEU A 46 -0.94 11.42 -17.21
CA LEU A 46 -0.16 10.82 -18.31
C LEU A 46 0.76 11.86 -18.96
N GLY A 47 2.04 11.51 -19.10
CA GLY A 47 3.06 12.38 -19.68
C GLY A 47 3.61 13.43 -18.70
N PHE A 48 3.06 13.52 -17.49
CA PHE A 48 3.54 14.44 -16.45
C PHE A 48 4.38 13.69 -15.41
N ASN A 49 5.35 14.39 -14.81
CA ASN A 49 6.14 13.87 -13.70
C ASN A 49 5.36 13.94 -12.40
N LEU A 50 5.32 12.83 -11.65
CA LEU A 50 4.82 12.74 -10.29
C LEU A 50 5.98 12.80 -9.30
N VAL A 51 5.96 13.79 -8.42
CA VAL A 51 6.90 13.96 -7.30
C VAL A 51 6.27 13.38 -6.03
N THR A 52 7.02 12.54 -5.32
CA THR A 52 6.66 11.99 -4.01
C THR A 52 7.84 12.14 -3.05
N LYS A 53 7.67 11.76 -1.76
CA LYS A 53 8.79 11.69 -0.81
C LYS A 53 9.91 10.74 -1.26
N GLN A 54 9.60 9.75 -2.08
CA GLN A 54 10.49 8.66 -2.47
C GLN A 54 11.03 8.80 -3.91
N THR A 55 10.73 9.90 -4.61
CA THR A 55 11.25 10.17 -5.96
C THR A 55 12.35 11.23 -5.94
N PRO A 56 13.13 11.37 -7.03
CA PRO A 56 13.94 12.57 -7.27
C PRO A 56 13.10 13.86 -7.23
N LYS A 57 13.76 15.01 -7.12
CA LYS A 57 13.08 16.32 -7.02
C LYS A 57 12.26 16.64 -8.28
N GLU A 58 12.73 16.18 -9.42
CA GLU A 58 12.10 16.27 -10.73
C GLU A 58 10.91 15.30 -10.92
N GLY A 59 10.73 14.35 -10.00
CA GLY A 59 9.68 13.34 -10.04
C GLY A 59 9.92 12.24 -11.09
N VAL A 60 8.91 11.42 -11.32
CA VAL A 60 8.95 10.32 -12.30
C VAL A 60 7.81 10.49 -13.30
N CYS A 61 8.13 10.43 -14.60
CA CYS A 61 7.13 10.53 -15.67
C CYS A 61 6.13 9.38 -15.59
N VAL A 62 4.85 9.70 -15.52
CA VAL A 62 3.76 8.72 -15.49
C VAL A 62 3.33 8.38 -16.91
N GLN A 63 3.70 7.19 -17.38
CA GLN A 63 3.34 6.70 -18.73
C GLN A 63 2.04 5.89 -18.74
N LYS A 64 1.64 5.37 -17.58
CA LYS A 64 0.47 4.50 -17.44
C LYS A 64 -0.30 4.86 -16.17
N VAL A 65 -1.61 4.69 -16.24
CA VAL A 65 -2.53 4.78 -15.10
C VAL A 65 -3.33 3.50 -15.02
N MET A 66 -3.63 3.08 -13.80
CA MET A 66 -4.51 1.94 -13.53
C MET A 66 -5.88 2.48 -13.12
N ILE A 67 -6.92 1.98 -13.75
CA ILE A 67 -8.32 2.21 -13.36
C ILE A 67 -8.85 0.89 -12.83
N ALA A 68 -9.38 0.91 -11.61
CA ALA A 68 -9.97 -0.26 -10.98
C ALA A 68 -11.28 0.10 -10.29
N GLU A 69 -12.10 -0.90 -10.01
CA GLU A 69 -13.22 -0.75 -9.08
C GLU A 69 -12.69 -0.34 -7.71
N ALA A 70 -13.29 0.70 -7.14
CA ALA A 70 -13.03 1.09 -5.76
C ALA A 70 -13.85 0.19 -4.83
N LEU A 71 -13.19 -0.37 -3.83
CA LEU A 71 -13.82 -1.16 -2.78
C LEU A 71 -13.79 -0.35 -1.50
N ASP A 72 -14.88 -0.40 -0.74
CA ASP A 72 -14.97 0.24 0.56
C ASP A 72 -13.98 -0.42 1.53
N ILE A 73 -13.02 0.38 2.02
CA ILE A 73 -12.01 -0.09 2.96
C ILE A 73 -12.48 0.24 4.38
N SER A 74 -12.97 -0.77 5.10
CA SER A 74 -13.40 -0.60 6.49
C SER A 74 -12.22 -0.46 7.47
N ARG A 75 -11.07 -1.05 7.12
CA ARG A 75 -9.84 -1.02 7.93
C ARG A 75 -8.62 -1.34 7.09
N GLU A 76 -7.52 -0.62 7.32
CA GLU A 76 -6.24 -0.85 6.66
C GLU A 76 -5.24 -1.48 7.64
N THR A 77 -4.43 -2.41 7.16
CA THR A 77 -3.30 -2.99 7.90
C THR A 77 -2.07 -3.05 7.00
N TYR A 78 -0.88 -3.14 7.58
CA TYR A 78 0.36 -3.38 6.86
C TYR A 78 0.76 -4.84 7.01
N LEU A 79 1.18 -5.46 5.91
CA LEU A 79 1.74 -6.81 5.90
C LEU A 79 2.84 -6.88 4.84
N ALA A 80 4.00 -7.41 5.22
CA ALA A 80 5.11 -7.67 4.33
C ALA A 80 5.76 -9.01 4.65
N ILE A 81 6.30 -9.67 3.62
CA ILE A 81 7.16 -10.84 3.76
C ILE A 81 8.48 -10.47 3.10
N LEU A 82 9.57 -10.59 3.85
CA LEU A 82 10.91 -10.31 3.35
C LEU A 82 11.91 -11.33 3.89
N MET A 83 13.07 -11.42 3.23
CA MET A 83 14.20 -12.18 3.76
C MET A 83 14.95 -11.29 4.76
N ASP A 84 14.97 -11.68 6.03
CA ASP A 84 15.68 -10.96 7.08
C ASP A 84 17.03 -11.64 7.36
N ARG A 85 18.11 -10.87 7.25
CA ARG A 85 19.48 -11.34 7.47
C ARG A 85 19.74 -11.72 8.93
N THR A 86 19.02 -11.12 9.87
CA THR A 86 19.13 -11.42 11.31
C THR A 86 18.61 -12.83 11.60
N PHE A 87 17.54 -13.23 10.91
CA PHE A 87 16.91 -14.55 11.06
C PHE A 87 17.41 -15.58 10.04
N ASN A 88 18.22 -15.15 9.06
CA ASN A 88 18.70 -15.98 7.95
C ASN A 88 17.56 -16.70 7.18
N GLY A 89 16.41 -16.03 7.05
CA GLY A 89 15.22 -16.64 6.47
C GLY A 89 14.08 -15.64 6.24
N PRO A 90 12.93 -16.13 5.75
CA PRO A 90 11.75 -15.30 5.57
C PRO A 90 11.19 -14.82 6.92
N VAL A 91 10.72 -13.58 6.97
CA VAL A 91 10.05 -12.97 8.12
C VAL A 91 8.78 -12.29 7.65
N LEU A 92 7.69 -12.57 8.35
CA LEU A 92 6.43 -11.87 8.22
C LEU A 92 6.45 -10.65 9.13
N VAL A 93 6.27 -9.46 8.56
CA VAL A 93 6.21 -8.20 9.30
C VAL A 93 4.82 -7.61 9.14
N GLY A 94 4.14 -7.30 10.24
CA GLY A 94 2.79 -6.78 10.23
C GLY A 94 2.58 -5.61 11.17
N SER A 95 1.63 -4.73 10.84
CA SER A 95 1.15 -3.68 11.73
C SER A 95 -0.36 -3.43 11.57
N PRO A 96 -1.13 -3.23 12.65
CA PRO A 96 -2.52 -2.79 12.55
C PRO A 96 -2.65 -1.36 11.97
N CYS A 97 -1.55 -0.60 11.86
CA CYS A 97 -1.52 0.71 11.22
C CYS A 97 -1.22 0.58 9.72
N GLY A 98 -2.25 0.32 8.91
CA GLY A 98 -2.15 0.38 7.46
C GLY A 98 -2.26 1.80 6.88
N GLY A 99 -2.06 1.93 5.56
CA GLY A 99 -2.30 3.19 4.82
C GLY A 99 -1.23 4.28 5.00
N MET A 100 -0.18 4.01 5.78
CA MET A 100 0.92 4.94 6.04
C MET A 100 2.30 4.32 5.82
N ASP A 101 3.33 5.15 5.88
CA ASP A 101 4.72 4.73 5.72
C ASP A 101 5.11 3.88 6.93
N ILE A 102 5.51 2.63 6.70
CA ILE A 102 5.79 1.70 7.81
C ILE A 102 7.03 2.15 8.60
N GLU A 103 7.93 2.87 7.96
CA GLU A 103 9.10 3.50 8.53
C GLU A 103 8.72 4.61 9.54
N GLU A 104 7.64 5.35 9.27
CA GLU A 104 7.09 6.33 10.23
C GLU A 104 6.49 5.61 11.45
N VAL A 105 5.80 4.48 11.26
CA VAL A 105 5.28 3.64 12.36
C VAL A 105 6.42 3.07 13.20
N ALA A 106 7.48 2.55 12.56
CA ALA A 106 8.64 1.98 13.24
C ALA A 106 9.34 2.99 14.15
N LYS A 107 9.32 4.26 13.76
CA LYS A 107 9.93 5.35 14.53
C LYS A 107 9.04 5.84 15.67
N ASN A 108 7.74 5.98 15.44
CA ASN A 108 6.82 6.64 16.38
C ASN A 108 6.11 5.68 17.32
N SER A 109 5.82 4.46 16.85
CA SER A 109 5.04 3.43 17.55
C SER A 109 5.59 2.03 17.25
N PRO A 110 6.86 1.74 17.61
CA PRO A 110 7.50 0.46 17.30
C PRO A 110 6.76 -0.75 17.90
N GLU A 111 6.01 -0.58 18.98
CA GLU A 111 5.17 -1.59 19.61
C GLU A 111 4.02 -2.09 18.72
N LEU A 112 3.68 -1.34 17.67
CA LEU A 112 2.67 -1.71 16.69
C LEU A 112 3.28 -2.48 15.50
N ILE A 113 4.56 -2.83 15.55
CA ILE A 113 5.22 -3.66 14.53
C ILE A 113 5.47 -5.05 15.10
N PHE A 114 4.82 -6.03 14.49
CA PHE A 114 4.93 -7.44 14.82
C PHE A 114 5.80 -8.14 13.80
N LYS A 115 6.65 -9.06 14.25
CA LYS A 115 7.53 -9.87 13.39
C LYS A 115 7.39 -11.34 13.76
N GLU A 116 7.21 -12.18 12.76
CA GLU A 116 7.16 -13.65 12.89
C GLU A 116 8.19 -14.26 11.95
N ALA A 117 9.20 -14.92 12.49
CA ALA A 117 10.21 -15.61 11.70
C ALA A 117 9.66 -16.93 11.16
N ILE A 118 9.90 -17.19 9.87
CA ILE A 118 9.41 -18.37 9.18
C ILE A 118 10.60 -19.29 8.90
N ASP A 119 10.46 -20.56 9.28
CA ASP A 119 11.42 -21.58 8.87
C ASP A 119 11.28 -21.82 7.37
N ILE A 120 12.39 -21.73 6.62
CA ILE A 120 12.36 -21.83 5.16
C ILE A 120 12.08 -23.25 4.64
N VAL A 121 12.36 -24.27 5.45
CA VAL A 121 12.17 -25.69 5.11
C VAL A 121 10.74 -26.11 5.43
N GLU A 122 10.25 -25.76 6.62
CA GLU A 122 8.89 -26.11 7.06
C GLU A 122 7.83 -25.17 6.46
N GLY A 123 8.20 -23.92 6.15
CA GLY A 123 7.28 -22.88 5.70
C GLY A 123 6.48 -22.25 6.83
N ILE A 124 5.48 -21.43 6.45
CA ILE A 124 4.60 -20.76 7.41
C ILE A 124 3.65 -21.77 8.06
N LYS A 125 3.53 -21.71 9.39
CA LYS A 125 2.57 -22.53 10.15
C LYS A 125 1.26 -21.77 10.35
N ASP A 126 0.14 -22.49 10.37
CA ASP A 126 -1.19 -21.92 10.62
C ASP A 126 -1.24 -21.10 11.93
N GLN A 127 -0.55 -21.57 12.97
CA GLN A 127 -0.47 -20.85 14.25
C GLN A 127 0.20 -19.49 14.11
N GLN A 128 1.24 -19.37 13.28
CA GLN A 128 1.93 -18.10 13.02
C GLN A 128 1.05 -17.15 12.21
N ALA A 129 0.37 -17.67 11.18
CA ALA A 129 -0.58 -16.89 10.38
C ALA A 129 -1.73 -16.35 11.24
N LEU A 130 -2.33 -17.20 12.08
CA LEU A 130 -3.40 -16.82 13.00
C LEU A 130 -2.92 -15.81 14.04
N GLN A 131 -1.72 -15.98 14.58
CA GLN A 131 -1.16 -15.02 15.54
C GLN A 131 -0.93 -13.66 14.88
N MET A 132 -0.40 -13.62 13.66
CA MET A 132 -0.26 -12.37 12.92
C MET A 132 -1.64 -11.74 12.63
N ALA A 133 -2.63 -12.51 12.19
CA ALA A 133 -3.98 -12.00 11.94
C ALA A 133 -4.60 -11.36 13.21
N LYS A 134 -4.40 -11.97 14.38
CA LYS A 134 -4.80 -11.39 15.68
C LYS A 134 -4.05 -10.10 16.00
N ASN A 135 -2.73 -10.07 15.82
CA ASN A 135 -1.90 -8.88 16.06
C ASN A 135 -2.29 -7.72 15.13
N LEU A 136 -2.65 -8.04 13.88
CA LEU A 136 -3.22 -7.09 12.92
C LEU A 136 -4.65 -6.69 13.29
N GLY A 137 -5.27 -7.25 14.32
CA GLY A 137 -6.58 -6.90 14.84
C GLY A 137 -7.77 -7.45 14.06
N PHE A 138 -7.57 -8.47 13.22
CA PHE A 138 -8.70 -9.21 12.62
C PHE A 138 -9.43 -10.02 13.70
N LYS A 139 -10.74 -10.21 13.53
CA LYS A 139 -11.59 -10.88 14.52
C LYS A 139 -12.60 -11.82 13.86
N GLY A 140 -12.93 -12.90 14.55
CA GLY A 140 -14.03 -13.79 14.17
C GLY A 140 -13.77 -14.51 12.86
N LYS A 141 -14.68 -14.39 11.88
CA LYS A 141 -14.51 -15.06 10.58
C LYS A 141 -13.33 -14.48 9.78
N LEU A 142 -13.06 -13.17 9.88
CA LEU A 142 -11.98 -12.50 9.15
C LEU A 142 -10.58 -12.88 9.66
N GLU A 143 -10.49 -13.39 10.89
CA GLU A 143 -9.23 -13.87 11.47
C GLU A 143 -8.82 -15.24 10.93
N LYS A 144 -9.80 -16.04 10.46
CA LYS A 144 -9.61 -17.42 10.02
C LYS A 144 -9.67 -17.58 8.49
N GLN A 145 -9.73 -16.48 7.75
CA GLN A 145 -9.70 -16.44 6.29
C GLN A 145 -8.25 -16.48 5.80
#